data_AF-A0A9D4ZCR3-F1
#
_entry.id   AF-A0A9D4ZCR3-F1
#
_cell.length_a   1.000
_cell.length_b   1.000
_cell.length_c   1.000
_cell.angle_alpha   90.00
_cell.angle_beta   90.00
_cell.angle_gamma   90.00
#
_symmetry.space_group_name_H-M   'P 1'
#
loop_
_entity.id
_entity.type
_entity.pdbx_description
1 polymer ?
#
loop_
_entity_poly.entity_id
_entity_poly.type
_entity_poly.pdbx_seq_one_letter_code
_entity_poly.pdbx_strand_id
1 'polypeptide(L)'
;MEPLALIDVAAGLCVRDLVALQTRFTTTGHEGPNVELGEDPMRKMKVYVYDMPSKFNKRVVQKDMRCLMHMFSIEIHMHLFLLSSTVRTLDPEEADWFYTPVYTNCDLTTTGLPFVKYMPRMMRSAIHYLSTKWPYWNRTDGVDHFFVVPHDFGACFHYHVR
;
A
#
# COMPACT_ATOMS: atom_id res chain seq x y z
N MET A 1 -11.58 1.73 -19.77
CA MET A 1 -12.81 1.84 -18.96
C MET A 1 -12.75 0.65 -18.01
N GLU A 2 -12.17 0.68 -16.81
CA GLU A 2 -11.76 1.72 -15.84
C GLU A 2 -10.51 1.22 -15.08
N PRO A 3 -9.30 1.79 -15.29
CA PRO A 3 -8.11 1.51 -14.50
C PRO A 3 -7.92 2.48 -13.30
N LEU A 4 -8.93 3.31 -12.99
CA LEU A 4 -8.87 4.28 -11.88
C LEU A 4 -9.31 3.70 -10.53
N ALA A 5 -10.13 2.64 -10.51
CA ALA A 5 -10.74 2.13 -9.28
C ALA A 5 -9.72 1.63 -8.24
N LEU A 6 -8.62 0.99 -8.67
CA LEU A 6 -7.57 0.48 -7.76
C LEU A 6 -6.61 1.59 -7.27
N ILE A 7 -6.35 2.59 -8.12
CA ILE A 7 -5.62 3.80 -7.73
C ILE A 7 -6.33 4.49 -6.57
N ASP A 8 -7.66 4.52 -6.60
CA ASP A 8 -8.43 5.20 -5.59
C ASP A 8 -8.51 4.40 -4.26
N VAL A 9 -8.46 3.05 -4.23
CA VAL A 9 -8.49 2.28 -2.96
C VAL A 9 -7.25 2.57 -2.11
N ALA A 10 -6.08 2.68 -2.74
CA ALA A 10 -4.85 3.07 -2.07
C ALA A 10 -4.73 4.60 -1.85
N ALA A 11 -5.42 5.41 -2.67
CA ALA A 11 -5.39 6.87 -2.60
C ALA A 11 -6.58 7.55 -1.88
N GLY A 12 -7.47 6.79 -1.23
CA GLY A 12 -8.55 7.33 -0.42
C GLY A 12 -9.96 7.28 -1.03
N LEU A 13 -10.35 6.16 -1.64
CA LEU A 13 -11.77 5.82 -1.80
C LEU A 13 -12.38 5.74 -0.41
N CYS A 14 -13.38 6.59 -0.18
CA CYS A 14 -14.20 6.54 1.01
C CYS A 14 -14.95 5.23 1.04
N VAL A 15 -15.10 4.64 2.23
CA VAL A 15 -15.96 3.47 2.45
C VAL A 15 -17.37 3.69 1.86
N ARG A 16 -17.78 4.95 1.67
CA ARG A 16 -19.04 5.32 0.99
C ARG A 16 -19.14 4.87 -0.47
N ASP A 17 -18.03 4.83 -1.21
CA ASP A 17 -18.04 4.41 -2.62
C ASP A 17 -17.90 2.89 -2.77
N LEU A 18 -17.43 2.18 -1.74
CA LEU A 18 -17.45 0.72 -1.66
C LEU A 18 -18.88 0.16 -1.50
N VAL A 19 -19.77 0.90 -0.84
CA VAL A 19 -21.19 0.50 -0.71
C VAL A 19 -21.92 0.58 -2.06
N ALA A 20 -21.52 1.46 -2.97
CA ALA A 20 -22.11 1.55 -4.31
C ALA A 20 -21.64 0.41 -5.26
N LEU A 21 -20.46 -0.17 -5.02
CA LEU A 21 -19.96 -1.35 -5.73
C LEU A 21 -20.45 -2.68 -5.15
N GLN A 22 -20.89 -2.72 -3.88
CA GLN A 22 -21.51 -3.91 -3.28
C GLN A 22 -22.92 -4.20 -3.83
N THR A 23 -23.62 -3.21 -4.42
CA THR A 23 -24.97 -3.43 -4.98
C THR A 23 -25.02 -4.23 -6.30
N ARG A 24 -23.90 -4.73 -6.83
CA ARG A 24 -23.88 -5.70 -7.95
C ARG A 24 -23.42 -7.11 -7.57
N PHE A 25 -23.22 -7.40 -6.29
CA PHE A 25 -23.12 -8.77 -5.82
C PHE A 25 -24.39 -9.11 -5.05
N THR A 26 -25.45 -9.41 -5.79
CA THR A 26 -26.55 -10.21 -5.26
C THR A 26 -25.98 -11.56 -4.86
N THR A 27 -25.91 -11.82 -3.56
CA THR A 27 -25.65 -13.15 -3.01
C THR A 27 -26.85 -14.04 -3.31
N THR A 28 -26.95 -14.53 -4.55
CA THR A 28 -27.56 -15.85 -4.77
C THR A 28 -26.51 -16.86 -4.33
N GLY A 29 -26.80 -17.58 -3.25
CA GLY A 29 -25.93 -18.64 -2.74
C GLY A 29 -25.58 -19.61 -3.85
N HIS A 30 -24.33 -19.55 -4.30
CA HIS A 30 -23.69 -20.62 -5.03
C HIS A 30 -22.68 -21.20 -4.05
N GLU A 31 -22.89 -22.45 -3.64
CA GLU A 31 -21.86 -23.24 -2.99
C GLU A 31 -20.67 -23.28 -3.97
N GLY A 32 -19.67 -22.43 -3.71
CA GLY A 32 -18.42 -22.45 -4.45
C GLY A 32 -17.78 -23.82 -4.26
N PRO A 33 -17.08 -24.36 -5.28
CA PRO A 33 -16.34 -25.59 -5.11
C PRO A 33 -15.39 -25.43 -3.91
N ASN A 34 -15.34 -26.44 -3.04
CA ASN A 34 -14.37 -26.52 -1.97
C ASN A 34 -12.98 -26.43 -2.60
N VAL A 35 -12.38 -25.24 -2.56
CA VAL A 35 -10.97 -25.06 -2.89
C VAL A 35 -10.21 -25.67 -1.74
N GLU A 36 -9.84 -26.95 -1.87
CA GLU A 36 -8.80 -27.52 -1.06
C GLU A 36 -7.53 -26.71 -1.34
N LEU A 37 -7.22 -25.79 -0.44
CA LEU A 37 -5.91 -25.16 -0.36
C LEU A 37 -4.94 -26.29 -0.04
N GLY A 38 -4.36 -26.89 -1.08
CA GLY A 38 -3.21 -27.76 -0.94
C GLY A 38 -2.06 -26.92 -0.40
N GLU A 39 -1.95 -26.81 0.91
CA GLU A 39 -0.81 -26.17 1.54
C GLU A 39 0.38 -27.12 1.35
N ASP A 40 1.29 -26.76 0.43
CA ASP A 40 2.63 -27.31 0.40
C ASP A 40 3.32 -26.88 1.72
N PRO A 41 3.60 -27.81 2.66
CA PRO A 41 4.20 -27.49 3.96
C PRO A 41 5.59 -26.84 3.83
N MET A 42 6.18 -26.86 2.63
CA MET A 42 7.50 -26.30 2.33
C MET A 42 7.47 -24.96 1.59
N ARG A 43 6.34 -24.53 1.03
CA ARG A 43 6.28 -23.28 0.26
C ARG A 43 6.19 -22.07 1.18
N LYS A 44 7.36 -21.49 1.48
CA LYS A 44 7.47 -20.28 2.31
C LYS A 44 7.04 -19.06 1.49
N MET A 45 6.16 -18.25 2.08
CA MET A 45 5.76 -16.95 1.57
C MET A 45 6.96 -16.08 1.13
N LYS A 46 6.88 -15.50 -0.06
CA LYS A 46 7.91 -14.61 -0.62
C LYS A 46 7.37 -13.21 -0.89
N VAL A 47 8.12 -12.21 -0.44
CA VAL A 47 7.78 -10.79 -0.65
C VAL A 47 8.87 -10.10 -1.46
N TYR A 48 8.51 -9.53 -2.61
CA TYR A 48 9.39 -8.63 -3.35
C TYR A 48 9.24 -7.20 -2.80
N VAL A 49 10.36 -6.52 -2.57
CA VAL A 49 10.36 -5.13 -2.10
C VAL A 49 10.79 -4.23 -3.25
N TYR A 50 9.91 -3.30 -3.66
CA TYR A 50 10.24 -2.35 -4.71
C TYR A 50 11.38 -1.41 -4.33
N ASP A 51 12.31 -1.21 -5.28
CA ASP A 51 13.27 -0.11 -5.21
C ASP A 51 12.61 1.20 -5.66
N MET A 52 12.05 1.92 -4.69
CA MET A 52 11.32 3.17 -4.92
C MET A 52 12.26 4.40 -4.91
N PRO A 53 12.03 5.39 -5.80
CA PRO A 53 12.75 6.66 -5.77
C PRO A 53 12.72 7.31 -4.39
N SER A 54 13.86 7.90 -3.97
CA SER A 54 14.04 8.43 -2.61
C SER A 54 13.00 9.46 -2.18
N LYS A 55 12.36 10.17 -3.14
CA LYS A 55 11.27 11.11 -2.88
C LYS A 55 10.06 10.48 -2.17
N PHE A 56 9.86 9.17 -2.30
CA PHE A 56 8.77 8.44 -1.65
C PHE A 56 9.14 7.88 -0.27
N ASN A 57 10.43 7.88 0.11
CA ASN A 57 10.88 7.28 1.36
C ASN A 57 12.06 8.01 2.02
N LYS A 58 13.32 7.71 1.66
CA LYS A 58 14.54 8.18 2.31
C LYS A 58 14.58 9.71 2.44
N ARG A 59 14.13 10.44 1.41
CA ARG A 59 14.16 11.91 1.38
C ARG A 59 13.22 12.55 2.40
N VAL A 60 12.04 11.96 2.63
CA VAL A 60 11.09 12.53 3.61
C VAL A 60 11.58 12.33 5.05
N VAL A 61 12.24 11.22 5.33
CA VAL A 61 12.92 11.00 6.64
C VAL A 61 14.11 11.93 6.81
N GLN A 62 14.91 12.15 5.76
CA GLN A 62 16.04 13.08 5.79
C GLN A 62 15.60 14.53 5.98
N LYS A 63 14.41 14.90 5.47
CA LYS A 63 13.82 16.24 5.67
C LYS A 63 13.45 16.47 7.13
N ASP A 64 12.95 15.44 7.83
CA ASP A 64 12.55 15.54 9.23
C ASP A 64 12.72 14.21 10.00
N MET A 65 13.76 14.16 10.83
CA MET A 65 14.08 12.97 11.63
C MET A 65 13.04 12.63 12.69
N ARG A 66 12.11 13.56 13.01
CA ARG A 66 11.01 13.27 13.94
C ARG A 66 10.12 12.12 13.46
N CYS A 67 10.09 11.84 12.15
CA CYS A 67 9.34 10.69 11.63
C CYS A 67 9.83 9.34 12.23
N LEU A 68 11.11 9.24 12.60
CA LEU A 68 11.67 8.02 13.20
C LEU A 68 11.10 7.74 14.59
N MET A 69 10.67 8.78 15.32
CA MET A 69 10.23 8.70 16.71
C MET A 69 8.70 8.78 16.86
N HIS A 70 7.98 9.04 15.76
CA HIS A 70 6.52 9.16 15.77
C HIS A 70 5.82 7.80 15.70
N MET A 71 4.54 7.74 16.08
CA MET A 71 3.71 6.51 16.00
C MET A 71 3.60 5.93 14.57
N PHE A 72 3.88 6.75 13.55
CA PHE A 72 3.83 6.35 12.14
C PHE A 72 5.17 5.85 11.59
N SER A 73 6.21 5.79 12.43
CA SER A 73 7.51 5.22 12.08
C SER A 73 7.43 3.75 11.63
N ILE A 74 6.30 3.08 11.84
CA ILE A 74 6.05 1.71 11.38
C ILE A 74 6.17 1.55 9.85
N GLU A 75 5.94 2.59 9.04
CA GLU A 75 6.23 2.57 7.59
C GLU A 75 7.73 2.28 7.33
N ILE A 76 8.59 2.87 8.15
CA ILE A 76 10.06 2.74 8.08
C ILE A 76 10.48 1.38 8.66
N HIS A 77 9.96 1.02 9.81
CA HIS A 77 10.33 -0.22 10.50
C HIS A 77 9.91 -1.46 9.69
N MET A 78 8.72 -1.49 9.09
CA MET A 78 8.34 -2.61 8.21
C MET A 78 9.19 -2.67 6.95
N HIS A 79 9.59 -1.53 6.39
CA HIS A 79 10.52 -1.54 5.27
C HIS A 79 11.86 -2.15 5.67
N LEU A 80 12.48 -1.69 6.76
CA LEU A 80 13.75 -2.23 7.24
C LEU A 80 13.65 -3.71 7.63
N PHE A 81 12.56 -4.11 8.28
CA PHE A 81 12.27 -5.50 8.62
C PHE A 81 12.17 -6.38 7.38
N LEU A 82 11.42 -5.96 6.35
CA LEU A 82 11.32 -6.72 5.11
C LEU A 82 12.66 -6.78 4.39
N LEU A 83 13.46 -5.71 4.41
CA LEU A 83 14.79 -5.73 3.80
C LEU A 83 15.75 -6.76 4.43
N SER A 84 15.62 -7.05 5.73
CA SER A 84 16.45 -8.00 6.47
C SER A 84 15.80 -9.38 6.69
N SER A 85 14.53 -9.55 6.35
CA SER A 85 13.78 -10.77 6.57
C SER A 85 14.08 -11.86 5.54
N THR A 86 14.01 -13.12 5.96
CA THR A 86 14.16 -14.31 5.10
C THR A 86 13.00 -14.53 4.13
N VAL A 87 11.86 -13.85 4.37
CA VAL A 87 10.70 -13.87 3.46
C VAL A 87 10.95 -13.02 2.22
N ARG A 88 11.94 -12.11 2.24
CA ARG A 88 12.23 -11.26 1.09
C ARG A 88 12.82 -12.08 -0.05
N THR A 89 12.31 -11.84 -1.25
CA THR A 89 12.94 -12.27 -2.50
C THR A 89 13.51 -11.07 -3.26
N LEU A 90 14.58 -11.33 -4.02
CA LEU A 90 15.11 -10.40 -5.01
C LEU A 90 14.63 -10.73 -6.42
N ASP A 91 14.04 -11.90 -6.61
CA ASP A 91 13.42 -12.33 -7.85
C ASP A 91 11.91 -12.06 -7.78
N PRO A 92 11.37 -11.13 -8.59
CA PRO A 92 9.94 -10.84 -8.63
C PRO A 92 9.10 -11.98 -9.21
N GLU A 93 9.68 -12.94 -9.94
CA GLU A 93 8.94 -14.10 -10.47
C GLU A 93 8.64 -15.14 -9.38
N GLU A 94 9.41 -15.15 -8.29
CA GLU A 94 9.17 -16.01 -7.12
C GLU A 94 8.26 -15.34 -6.07
N ALA A 95 7.84 -14.10 -6.29
CA ALA A 95 7.14 -13.31 -5.29
C ALA A 95 5.64 -13.63 -5.24
N ASP A 96 5.14 -13.84 -4.03
CA ASP A 96 3.70 -13.96 -3.75
C ASP A 96 3.05 -12.59 -3.54
N TRP A 97 3.80 -11.65 -2.94
CA TRP A 97 3.34 -10.30 -2.66
C TRP A 97 4.42 -9.27 -2.97
N PHE A 98 3.98 -8.07 -3.30
CA PHE A 98 4.83 -6.94 -3.64
C PHE A 98 4.65 -5.83 -2.61
N TYR A 99 5.68 -5.60 -1.81
CA TYR A 99 5.71 -4.48 -0.87
C TYR A 99 6.22 -3.21 -1.54
N THR A 100 5.48 -2.11 -1.39
CA THR A 100 5.91 -0.79 -1.87
C THR A 100 6.26 0.15 -0.71
N PRO A 101 7.55 0.50 -0.50
CA PRO A 101 7.96 1.41 0.55
C PRO A 101 7.66 2.87 0.19
N VAL A 102 6.48 3.35 0.59
CA VAL A 102 6.04 4.75 0.50
C VAL A 102 5.76 5.27 1.91
N TYR A 103 6.44 6.32 2.33
CA TYR A 103 6.33 6.87 3.69
C TYR A 103 5.39 8.07 3.70
N THR A 104 4.10 7.81 3.55
CA THR A 104 3.10 8.86 3.38
C THR A 104 2.94 9.73 4.63
N ASN A 105 3.19 9.17 5.82
CA ASN A 105 3.03 9.87 7.09
C ASN A 105 4.27 10.68 7.51
N CYS A 106 5.40 10.57 6.79
CA CYS A 106 6.65 11.25 7.14
C CYS A 106 6.79 12.68 6.62
N ASP A 107 5.88 13.19 5.80
CA ASP A 107 5.87 14.62 5.45
C ASP A 107 5.19 15.42 6.55
N LEU A 108 6.00 15.97 7.47
CA LEU A 108 5.51 16.60 8.69
C LEU A 108 5.32 18.12 8.55
N THR A 109 4.33 18.64 9.26
CA THR A 109 4.17 20.06 9.55
C THR A 109 5.26 20.56 10.51
N THR A 110 5.35 21.88 10.71
CA THR A 110 6.29 22.46 11.69
C THR A 110 6.07 21.93 13.10
N THR A 111 4.82 21.66 13.48
CA THR A 111 4.44 21.08 14.77
C THR A 111 4.65 19.55 14.85
N GLY A 112 5.07 18.90 13.77
CA GLY A 112 5.40 17.47 13.75
C GLY A 112 4.22 16.54 13.42
N LEU A 113 3.07 17.08 13.04
CA LEU A 113 1.92 16.28 12.58
C LEU A 113 2.04 15.94 11.09
N PRO A 114 1.61 14.75 10.63
CA PRO A 114 1.60 14.42 9.20
C PRO A 114 0.75 15.37 8.37
N PHE A 115 1.24 15.70 7.18
CA PHE A 115 0.54 16.57 6.24
C PHE A 115 -0.49 15.78 5.43
N VAL A 116 -1.66 15.55 6.04
CA VAL A 116 -2.76 14.69 5.51
C VAL A 116 -3.11 15.00 4.04
N LYS A 117 -3.07 16.26 3.63
CA LYS A 117 -3.40 16.68 2.25
C LYS A 117 -2.43 16.14 1.18
N TYR A 118 -1.17 15.87 1.53
CA TYR A 118 -0.17 15.38 0.58
C TYR A 118 -0.13 13.85 0.48
N MET A 119 -0.64 13.13 1.48
CA MET A 119 -0.58 11.66 1.53
C MET A 119 -1.23 11.00 0.29
N PRO A 120 -2.48 11.35 -0.12
CA PRO A 120 -3.11 10.79 -1.31
C PRO A 120 -2.37 11.11 -2.61
N ARG A 121 -1.74 12.29 -2.69
CA ARG A 121 -0.99 12.73 -3.87
C ARG A 121 0.31 11.93 -4.01
N MET A 122 1.00 11.72 -2.88
CA MET A 122 2.21 10.89 -2.85
C MET A 122 1.89 9.45 -3.26
N MET A 123 0.82 8.86 -2.71
CA MET A 123 0.42 7.49 -3.03
C MET A 123 0.07 7.34 -4.52
N ARG A 124 -0.77 8.22 -5.09
CA ARG A 124 -1.07 8.19 -6.54
C ARG A 124 0.17 8.33 -7.40
N SER A 125 1.10 9.22 -7.03
CA SER A 125 2.35 9.37 -7.76
C SER A 125 3.24 8.12 -7.66
N ALA A 126 3.23 7.42 -6.53
CA ALA A 126 3.98 6.18 -6.34
C ALA A 126 3.40 5.03 -7.18
N ILE A 127 2.07 4.85 -7.15
CA ILE A 127 1.37 3.85 -7.96
C ILE A 127 1.57 4.10 -9.46
N HIS A 128 1.42 5.35 -9.90
CA HIS A 128 1.69 5.71 -11.29
C HIS A 128 3.14 5.43 -11.70
N TYR A 129 4.10 5.68 -10.79
CA TYR A 129 5.49 5.31 -11.04
C TYR A 129 5.67 3.79 -11.15
N LEU A 130 5.02 3.00 -10.29
CA LEU A 130 5.09 1.53 -10.35
C LEU A 130 4.51 0.99 -11.67
N SER A 131 3.29 1.41 -12.01
CA SER A 131 2.58 0.94 -13.20
C SER A 131 3.29 1.30 -14.52
N THR A 132 4.11 2.35 -14.51
CA THR A 132 4.89 2.77 -15.68
C THR A 132 6.28 2.16 -15.72
N LYS A 133 6.90 1.90 -14.56
CA LYS A 133 8.29 1.43 -14.48
C LYS A 133 8.42 -0.09 -14.42
N TRP A 134 7.48 -0.77 -13.78
CA TRP A 134 7.57 -2.20 -13.48
C TRP A 134 6.38 -2.96 -14.07
N PRO A 135 6.61 -4.06 -14.80
CA PRO A 135 5.51 -4.81 -15.43
C PRO A 135 4.62 -5.52 -14.40
N TYR A 136 5.13 -5.80 -13.20
CA TYR A 136 4.45 -6.60 -12.17
C TYR A 136 3.19 -5.94 -11.61
N TRP A 137 3.15 -4.60 -11.52
CA TRP A 137 1.94 -3.89 -11.09
C TRP A 137 0.76 -4.17 -12.01
N ASN A 138 1.00 -4.12 -13.33
CA ASN A 138 -0.05 -4.23 -14.34
C ASN A 138 -0.56 -5.67 -14.53
N ARG A 139 0.15 -6.68 -14.01
CA ARG A 139 -0.28 -8.09 -14.10
C ARG A 139 -1.58 -8.35 -13.34
N THR A 140 -1.74 -7.68 -12.20
CA THR A 140 -2.83 -7.89 -11.25
C THR A 140 -3.59 -6.59 -10.97
N ASP A 141 -3.22 -5.51 -11.65
CA ASP A 141 -3.66 -4.14 -11.35
C ASP A 141 -3.44 -3.73 -9.88
N GLY A 142 -2.44 -4.32 -9.22
CA GLY A 142 -2.10 -4.01 -7.82
C GLY A 142 -2.74 -4.92 -6.77
N VAL A 143 -3.44 -6.00 -7.15
CA VAL A 143 -4.12 -6.91 -6.20
C VAL A 143 -3.12 -7.66 -5.30
N ASP A 144 -1.95 -8.03 -5.83
CA ASP A 144 -0.85 -8.67 -5.08
C ASP A 144 0.15 -7.65 -4.50
N HIS A 145 -0.23 -6.37 -4.44
CA HIS A 145 0.58 -5.27 -3.94
C HIS A 145 0.03 -4.75 -2.62
N PHE A 146 0.92 -4.46 -1.67
CA PHE A 146 0.52 -3.90 -0.40
C PHE A 146 1.41 -2.74 0.04
N PHE A 147 0.82 -1.91 0.89
CA PHE A 147 1.39 -0.71 1.47
C PHE A 147 1.17 -0.75 2.97
N VAL A 148 2.08 -0.17 3.75
CA VAL A 148 1.87 0.07 5.17
C VAL A 148 1.48 1.53 5.32
N VAL A 149 0.22 1.80 5.67
CA VAL A 149 -0.34 3.15 5.81
C VAL A 149 -0.94 3.28 7.22
N PRO A 150 -0.12 3.55 8.25
CA PRO A 150 -0.50 3.43 9.65
C PRO A 150 -1.31 4.62 10.16
N HIS A 151 -1.91 5.40 9.26
CA HIS A 151 -2.74 6.53 9.63
C HIS A 151 -3.93 6.03 10.46
N ASP A 152 -4.03 6.52 11.69
CA ASP A 152 -4.99 6.13 12.73
C ASP A 152 -6.45 6.44 12.38
N PHE A 153 -6.66 7.26 11.33
CA PHE A 153 -7.99 7.60 10.82
C PHE A 153 -8.42 6.82 9.56
N GLY A 154 -7.63 5.84 9.11
CA GLY A 154 -7.94 5.01 7.95
C GLY A 154 -7.97 5.76 6.61
N ALA A 155 -8.59 5.16 5.59
CA ALA A 155 -8.57 5.64 4.20
C ALA A 155 -9.34 6.95 3.96
N CYS A 156 -10.14 7.41 4.93
CA CYS A 156 -10.99 8.59 4.74
C CYS A 156 -11.09 9.48 5.97
N PHE A 157 -10.23 10.48 5.99
CA PHE A 157 -10.36 11.61 6.89
C PHE A 157 -10.33 12.92 6.11
N HIS A 158 -11.50 13.50 5.90
CA HIS A 158 -11.67 14.89 5.50
C HIS A 158 -12.37 15.61 6.66
N TYR A 159 -11.67 16.50 7.37
CA TYR A 159 -12.36 17.46 8.23
C TYR A 159 -13.19 18.36 7.33
N HIS A 160 -14.50 18.14 7.25
CA HIS A 160 -15.41 19.21 6.90
C HIS A 160 -15.46 20.16 8.10
N VAL A 161 -14.49 21.09 8.18
CA VAL A 161 -14.71 22.30 8.97
C VAL A 161 -15.77 23.08 8.20
N ARG A 162 -16.99 23.12 8.73
CA ARG A 162 -18.03 24.02 8.26
C ARG A 162 -17.62 25.46 8.52
#